data_AF-A0A9X1GN96-F1
#
_entry.id   AF-A0A9X1GN96-F1
#
_cell.length_a   1.000
_cell.length_b   1.000
_cell.length_c   1.000
_cell.angle_alpha   90.00
_cell.angle_beta   90.00
_cell.angle_gamma   90.00
#
_symmetry.space_group_name_H-M   'P 1'
#
loop_
_entity.id
_entity.type
_entity.pdbx_description
1 polymer ?
#
loop_
_entity_poly.entity_id
_entity_poly.type
_entity_poly.pdbx_seq_one_letter_code
_entity_poly.pdbx_strand_id
1 'polypeptide(L)'
;MEFRTLPIQNIKEALEAYLKDLKLLDPKIIPPTQTAVLRFTVPGWGGPIPKGKKSTAQDVKAGLDFLSQLPLEALNTATEAQEKTFNKLELDKKARRQPRHYLLGFIRWSKDKGVISNETHSETQEDLEAIYLQNKRRNPKRREDLKTTSRLGHYDKFALGVIEGDFINESLEDEFKKFDRFQAKVLDRTSKMTRARARRDCLLLLGWLYRFHNINQDINLSNISLSSLIPVIVLYPQMNDSKIEDYWISQAQARQRGKELGKNVVTLIRRYFDWRAETLGYELSYQAQASYLDIIIALAKFLYHNQTDLSEANNYEDIPIVRHLQKFRTSIYKKHKKTRLKNSHRDRMISWEEIIEIREKVRNQADSTTIDFYDKTQKQIRKVKRDNQAIARDMQRFLLLAFLTVTPPDRQRTFRELRLGHTLKYGIFSNERFIPQAEMQNPDKARWYIHLNMDEYKTSKTYGEWIGELPDEVFDGNKTFYNYLDRWLYHGYQDINGNWHGWRDALNPRPVKLEENGKEITNDFLFVDNVGKPFSTGSITSRIKTIFKRLTGVAVNPHLFRAIFRTHLKNTGASIAEQESAAYWMKHDIRTAEADYTFQERDVKLRPAIELMKRLNQQ
;
A
#
# COMPACT_ATOMS: atom_id res chain seq x y z
N MET A 1 5.52 12.98 -43.76
CA MET A 1 4.49 12.11 -44.34
C MET A 1 3.47 11.81 -43.26
N GLU A 2 2.39 12.59 -43.21
CA GLU A 2 1.22 12.26 -42.40
C GLU A 2 0.59 11.00 -42.99
N PHE A 3 0.54 9.91 -42.22
CA PHE A 3 -0.28 8.76 -42.59
C PHE A 3 -1.75 9.21 -42.51
N ARG A 4 -2.32 9.63 -43.65
CA ARG A 4 -3.77 9.74 -43.82
C ARG A 4 -4.33 8.34 -43.62
N THR A 5 -4.84 8.05 -42.42
CA THR A 5 -5.67 6.87 -42.18
C THR A 5 -6.89 6.99 -43.08
N LEU A 6 -7.11 5.99 -43.93
CA LEU A 6 -8.30 5.91 -44.76
C LEU A 6 -9.55 6.09 -43.90
N PRO A 7 -10.58 6.83 -44.37
CA PRO A 7 -11.82 6.98 -43.61
C PRO A 7 -12.45 5.61 -43.40
N ILE A 8 -12.84 5.30 -42.17
CA ILE A 8 -13.55 4.06 -41.83
C ILE A 8 -14.91 4.08 -42.52
N GLN A 9 -15.21 3.07 -43.35
CA GLN A 9 -16.41 3.04 -44.20
C GLN A 9 -17.49 2.05 -43.73
N ASN A 10 -17.11 1.04 -42.93
CA ASN A 10 -18.00 -0.04 -42.51
C ASN A 10 -17.64 -0.56 -41.10
N ILE A 11 -18.51 -1.40 -40.53
CA ILE A 11 -18.34 -1.90 -39.16
C ILE A 11 -17.09 -2.79 -39.04
N LYS A 12 -16.71 -3.53 -40.09
CA LYS A 12 -15.49 -4.36 -40.09
C LYS A 12 -14.25 -3.49 -39.89
N GLU A 13 -14.10 -2.42 -40.66
CA GLU A 13 -12.98 -1.48 -40.55
C GLU A 13 -12.95 -0.79 -39.18
N ALA A 14 -14.13 -0.42 -38.65
CA ALA A 14 -14.24 0.13 -37.30
C ALA A 14 -13.77 -0.86 -36.24
N LEU A 15 -14.17 -2.14 -36.35
CA LEU A 15 -13.76 -3.19 -35.43
C LEU A 15 -12.26 -3.47 -35.53
N GLU A 16 -11.69 -3.55 -36.73
CA GLU A 16 -10.27 -3.77 -36.95
C GLU A 16 -9.42 -2.63 -36.37
N ALA A 17 -9.85 -1.37 -36.57
CA ALA A 17 -9.22 -0.21 -35.96
C ALA A 17 -9.31 -0.24 -34.43
N TYR A 18 -10.47 -0.60 -33.87
CA TYR A 18 -10.63 -0.75 -32.42
C TYR A 18 -9.72 -1.85 -31.86
N LEU A 19 -9.67 -3.02 -32.50
CA LEU A 19 -8.81 -4.12 -32.07
C LEU A 19 -7.32 -3.77 -32.15
N LYS A 20 -6.91 -2.95 -33.13
CA LYS A 20 -5.54 -2.42 -33.24
C LYS A 20 -5.20 -1.51 -32.06
N ASP A 21 -6.10 -0.61 -31.68
CA ASP A 21 -5.96 0.25 -30.49
C ASP A 21 -5.89 -0.60 -29.20
N LEU A 22 -6.74 -1.63 -29.09
CA LEU A 22 -6.73 -2.55 -27.96
C LEU A 22 -5.44 -3.37 -27.86
N LYS A 23 -4.79 -3.72 -28.97
CA LYS A 23 -3.51 -4.44 -28.98
C LYS A 23 -2.38 -3.64 -28.31
N LEU A 24 -2.46 -2.32 -28.35
CA LEU A 24 -1.49 -1.42 -27.70
C LEU A 24 -1.78 -1.23 -26.21
N LEU A 25 -3.04 -1.34 -25.78
CA LEU A 25 -3.48 -1.07 -24.41
C LEU A 25 -3.62 -2.33 -23.54
N ASP A 26 -4.36 -3.33 -24.02
CA ASP A 26 -4.58 -4.61 -23.34
C ASP A 26 -4.93 -5.72 -24.35
N PRO A 27 -3.95 -6.53 -24.80
CA PRO A 27 -4.21 -7.63 -25.74
C PRO A 27 -5.21 -8.68 -25.23
N LYS A 28 -5.46 -8.76 -23.91
CA LYS A 28 -6.31 -9.81 -23.32
C LYS A 28 -7.80 -9.59 -23.56
N ILE A 29 -8.20 -8.37 -23.92
CA ILE A 29 -9.60 -8.04 -24.20
C ILE A 29 -9.99 -8.21 -25.67
N ILE A 30 -9.03 -8.49 -26.57
CA ILE A 30 -9.30 -8.75 -27.99
C ILE A 30 -10.22 -9.98 -28.19
N PRO A 31 -9.92 -11.18 -27.66
CA PRO A 31 -10.79 -12.35 -27.86
C PRO A 31 -12.23 -12.18 -27.34
N PRO A 32 -12.48 -11.61 -26.15
CA PRO A 32 -13.85 -11.43 -25.68
C PRO A 32 -14.59 -10.31 -26.43
N THR A 33 -13.90 -9.27 -26.93
CA THR A 33 -14.51 -8.26 -27.83
C THR A 33 -14.94 -8.89 -29.15
N GLN A 34 -14.06 -9.69 -29.79
CA GLN A 34 -14.41 -10.42 -31.00
C GLN A 34 -15.58 -11.37 -30.76
N THR A 35 -15.60 -12.05 -29.61
CA THR A 35 -16.74 -12.92 -29.23
C THR A 35 -18.02 -12.11 -29.06
N ALA A 36 -17.97 -10.96 -28.40
CA ALA A 36 -19.13 -10.11 -28.20
C ALA A 36 -19.77 -9.67 -29.53
N VAL A 37 -18.94 -9.24 -30.48
CA VAL A 37 -19.41 -8.76 -31.78
C VAL A 37 -19.79 -9.92 -32.70
N LEU A 38 -18.87 -10.84 -32.99
CA LEU A 38 -19.07 -11.86 -34.03
C LEU A 38 -20.04 -12.97 -33.61
N ARG A 39 -20.12 -13.30 -32.33
CA ARG A 39 -20.98 -14.41 -31.87
C ARG A 39 -22.34 -13.96 -31.37
N PHE A 40 -22.41 -12.78 -30.75
CA PHE A 40 -23.65 -12.33 -30.11
C PHE A 40 -24.31 -11.17 -30.84
N THR A 41 -23.55 -10.29 -31.51
CA THR A 41 -24.13 -9.15 -32.23
C THR A 41 -24.45 -9.49 -33.69
N VAL A 42 -23.50 -10.09 -34.43
CA VAL A 42 -23.66 -10.44 -35.86
C VAL A 42 -24.91 -11.30 -36.14
N PRO A 43 -25.19 -12.39 -35.39
CA PRO A 43 -26.45 -13.14 -35.54
C PRO A 43 -27.72 -12.32 -35.36
N GLY A 44 -27.66 -11.29 -34.51
CA GLY A 44 -28.79 -10.41 -34.20
C GLY A 44 -29.14 -9.48 -35.36
N TRP A 45 -28.16 -9.18 -36.22
CA TRP A 45 -28.33 -8.49 -37.48
C TRP A 45 -28.65 -9.42 -38.65
N GLY A 46 -28.87 -10.72 -38.41
CA GLY A 46 -29.14 -11.72 -39.44
C GLY A 46 -27.91 -12.36 -40.06
N GLY A 47 -26.72 -12.13 -39.49
CA GLY A 47 -25.47 -12.72 -39.95
C GLY A 47 -25.28 -14.19 -39.51
N PRO A 48 -24.13 -14.80 -39.88
CA PRO A 48 -23.87 -16.21 -39.62
C PRO A 48 -23.78 -16.52 -38.12
N ILE A 49 -24.33 -17.67 -37.71
CA ILE A 49 -24.29 -18.17 -36.33
C ILE A 49 -23.16 -19.19 -36.20
N PRO A 50 -22.14 -18.96 -35.34
CA PRO A 50 -21.05 -19.91 -35.16
C PRO A 50 -21.55 -21.28 -34.67
N LYS A 51 -21.20 -22.34 -35.38
CA LYS A 51 -21.61 -23.73 -35.07
C LYS A 51 -20.68 -24.36 -34.03
N GLY A 52 -20.79 -23.96 -32.75
CA GLY A 52 -20.06 -24.61 -31.66
C GLY A 52 -19.76 -23.74 -30.44
N LYS A 53 -19.09 -24.33 -29.42
CA LYS A 53 -18.67 -23.60 -28.21
C LYS A 53 -17.53 -22.60 -28.45
N LYS A 54 -16.76 -22.75 -29.53
CA LYS A 54 -15.72 -21.80 -29.98
C LYS A 54 -15.96 -21.46 -31.45
N SER A 55 -15.76 -20.20 -31.82
CA SER A 55 -15.81 -19.79 -33.23
C SER A 55 -14.61 -20.38 -33.98
N THR A 56 -14.85 -21.06 -35.09
CA THR A 56 -13.80 -21.53 -35.99
C THR A 56 -13.23 -20.36 -36.80
N ALA A 57 -12.07 -20.55 -37.44
CA ALA A 57 -11.49 -19.54 -38.33
C ALA A 57 -12.44 -19.20 -39.51
N GLN A 58 -13.22 -20.18 -39.98
CA GLN A 58 -14.25 -19.97 -41.00
C GLN A 58 -15.43 -19.15 -40.46
N ASP A 59 -15.90 -19.40 -39.24
CA ASP A 59 -16.97 -18.60 -38.61
C ASP A 59 -16.54 -17.14 -38.42
N VAL A 60 -15.28 -16.93 -38.01
CA VAL A 60 -14.71 -15.58 -37.83
C VAL A 60 -14.64 -14.85 -39.17
N LYS A 61 -14.16 -15.53 -40.22
CA LYS A 61 -14.09 -14.95 -41.56
C LYS A 61 -15.49 -14.58 -42.08
N ALA A 62 -16.44 -15.50 -42.01
CA ALA A 62 -17.83 -15.25 -42.44
C ALA A 62 -18.48 -14.10 -41.67
N GLY A 63 -18.24 -14.00 -40.37
CA GLY A 63 -18.71 -12.88 -39.55
C GLY A 63 -18.09 -11.54 -39.95
N LEU A 64 -16.79 -11.50 -40.21
CA LEU A 64 -16.11 -10.28 -40.67
C LEU A 64 -16.55 -9.86 -42.07
N ASP A 65 -16.74 -10.82 -42.99
CA ASP A 65 -17.24 -10.54 -44.34
C ASP A 65 -18.66 -9.95 -44.28
N PHE A 66 -19.52 -10.47 -43.41
CA PHE A 66 -20.84 -9.87 -43.14
C PHE A 66 -20.74 -8.44 -42.59
N LEU A 67 -19.83 -8.17 -41.65
CA LEU A 67 -19.62 -6.82 -41.10
C LEU A 67 -19.13 -5.80 -42.14
N SER A 68 -18.46 -6.23 -43.21
CA SER A 68 -18.05 -5.32 -44.30
C SER A 68 -19.22 -4.84 -45.16
N GLN A 69 -20.35 -5.54 -45.11
CA GLN A 69 -21.57 -5.19 -45.84
C GLN A 69 -22.50 -4.28 -45.03
N LEU A 70 -22.23 -4.09 -43.72
CA LEU A 70 -23.05 -3.27 -42.85
C LEU A 70 -22.56 -1.81 -42.77
N PRO A 71 -23.47 -0.84 -42.91
CA PRO A 71 -23.14 0.57 -42.71
C PRO A 71 -22.87 0.85 -41.23
N LEU A 72 -22.10 1.91 -40.94
CA LEU A 72 -21.67 2.23 -39.57
C LEU A 72 -22.83 2.53 -38.62
N GLU A 73 -23.92 3.08 -39.16
CA GLU A 73 -25.16 3.41 -38.46
C GLU A 73 -25.80 2.17 -37.81
N ALA A 74 -25.54 0.97 -38.33
CA ALA A 74 -26.03 -0.26 -37.72
C ALA A 74 -25.48 -0.46 -36.28
N LEU A 75 -24.36 0.17 -35.91
CA LEU A 75 -23.87 0.17 -34.53
C LEU A 75 -24.85 0.79 -33.52
N ASN A 76 -25.73 1.69 -33.95
CA ASN A 76 -26.76 2.28 -33.07
C ASN A 76 -27.77 1.24 -32.57
N THR A 77 -27.98 0.15 -33.34
CA THR A 77 -28.88 -0.95 -32.97
C THR A 77 -28.13 -2.19 -32.46
N ALA A 78 -26.82 -2.09 -32.23
CA ALA A 78 -25.98 -3.24 -31.89
C ALA A 78 -26.38 -3.91 -30.56
N THR A 79 -26.82 -3.14 -29.57
CA THR A 79 -27.28 -3.67 -28.27
C THR A 79 -28.58 -4.45 -28.42
N GLU A 80 -29.50 -3.96 -29.25
CA GLU A 80 -30.76 -4.65 -29.55
C GLU A 80 -30.53 -5.94 -30.35
N ALA A 81 -29.65 -5.90 -31.36
CA ALA A 81 -29.23 -7.07 -32.10
C ALA A 81 -28.62 -8.12 -31.17
N GLN A 82 -27.75 -7.69 -30.25
CA GLN A 82 -27.17 -8.58 -29.25
C GLN A 82 -28.24 -9.21 -28.33
N GLU A 83 -29.27 -8.45 -27.95
CA GLU A 83 -30.37 -8.96 -27.13
C GLU A 83 -31.23 -9.99 -27.85
N LYS A 84 -31.53 -9.78 -29.14
CA LYS A 84 -32.23 -10.77 -29.98
C LYS A 84 -31.50 -12.11 -29.97
N THR A 85 -30.17 -12.08 -30.10
CA THR A 85 -29.35 -13.30 -30.05
C THR A 85 -29.34 -13.94 -28.67
N PHE A 86 -29.26 -13.16 -27.58
CA PHE A 86 -29.30 -13.71 -26.22
C PHE A 86 -30.63 -14.40 -25.91
N ASN A 87 -31.73 -13.84 -26.39
CA ASN A 87 -33.06 -14.43 -26.22
C ASN A 87 -33.18 -15.72 -27.05
N LYS A 88 -32.72 -15.71 -28.31
CA LYS A 88 -32.71 -16.90 -29.17
C LYS A 88 -31.83 -18.04 -28.63
N LEU A 89 -30.76 -17.72 -27.93
CA LEU A 89 -29.85 -18.68 -27.30
C LEU A 89 -30.19 -18.99 -25.83
N GLU A 90 -31.29 -18.44 -25.31
CA GLU A 90 -31.77 -18.62 -23.92
C GLU A 90 -30.69 -18.38 -22.86
N LEU A 91 -29.81 -17.40 -23.06
CA LEU A 91 -28.69 -17.16 -22.15
C LEU A 91 -29.17 -16.62 -20.80
N ASP A 92 -28.59 -17.11 -19.71
CA ASP A 92 -28.85 -16.59 -18.37
C ASP A 92 -28.39 -15.12 -18.21
N LYS A 93 -28.94 -14.40 -17.22
CA LYS A 93 -28.61 -12.98 -16.96
C LYS A 93 -27.13 -12.73 -16.65
N LYS A 94 -26.36 -13.75 -16.24
CA LYS A 94 -24.94 -13.65 -15.88
C LYS A 94 -24.04 -13.78 -17.11
N ALA A 95 -24.39 -14.67 -18.05
CA ALA A 95 -23.73 -14.91 -19.32
C ALA A 95 -23.89 -13.73 -20.29
N ARG A 96 -24.99 -12.97 -20.21
CA ARG A 96 -25.21 -11.74 -21.01
C ARG A 96 -24.29 -10.58 -20.63
N ARG A 97 -23.83 -10.51 -19.38
CA ARG A 97 -23.10 -9.32 -18.86
C ARG A 97 -21.77 -9.08 -19.57
N GLN A 98 -21.01 -10.15 -19.78
CA GLN A 98 -19.65 -10.03 -20.30
C GLN A 98 -19.66 -9.61 -21.79
N PRO A 99 -20.44 -10.22 -22.70
CA PRO A 99 -20.52 -9.75 -24.07
C PRO A 99 -21.10 -8.34 -24.22
N ARG A 100 -22.09 -7.94 -23.40
CA ARG A 100 -22.60 -6.55 -23.39
C ARG A 100 -21.52 -5.54 -23.06
N HIS A 101 -20.72 -5.83 -22.03
CA HIS A 101 -19.64 -4.94 -21.60
C HIS A 101 -18.64 -4.65 -22.72
N TYR A 102 -18.19 -5.69 -23.43
CA TYR A 102 -17.22 -5.51 -24.52
C TYR A 102 -17.83 -4.85 -25.76
N LEU A 103 -19.10 -5.13 -26.07
CA LEU A 103 -19.80 -4.43 -27.15
C LEU A 103 -19.94 -2.93 -26.84
N LEU A 104 -20.33 -2.56 -25.62
CA LEU A 104 -20.44 -1.16 -25.20
C LEU A 104 -19.08 -0.44 -25.24
N GLY A 105 -17.99 -1.14 -24.91
CA GLY A 105 -16.63 -0.62 -25.07
C GLY A 105 -16.31 -0.27 -26.53
N PHE A 106 -16.71 -1.13 -27.47
CA PHE A 106 -16.55 -0.88 -28.90
C PHE A 106 -17.41 0.30 -29.38
N ILE A 107 -18.70 0.33 -29.04
CA ILE A 107 -19.62 1.43 -29.42
C ILE A 107 -19.11 2.77 -28.88
N ARG A 108 -18.67 2.80 -27.61
CA ARG A 108 -18.11 4.00 -27.00
C ARG A 108 -16.86 4.48 -27.74
N TRP A 109 -15.94 3.57 -28.05
CA TRP A 109 -14.75 3.92 -28.83
C TRP A 109 -15.13 4.49 -30.22
N SER A 110 -16.13 3.90 -30.89
CA SER A 110 -16.62 4.39 -32.18
C SER A 110 -17.21 5.81 -32.07
N LYS A 111 -17.93 6.12 -30.99
CA LYS A 111 -18.41 7.48 -30.70
C LYS A 111 -17.26 8.45 -30.41
N ASP A 112 -16.33 8.06 -29.54
CA ASP A 112 -15.19 8.89 -29.13
C ASP A 112 -14.25 9.22 -30.32
N LYS A 113 -14.17 8.33 -31.32
CA LYS A 113 -13.41 8.53 -32.56
C LYS A 113 -14.19 9.22 -33.68
N GLY A 114 -15.45 9.60 -33.43
CA GLY A 114 -16.31 10.24 -34.43
C GLY A 114 -16.71 9.31 -35.59
N VAL A 115 -16.64 7.99 -35.39
CA VAL A 115 -17.00 6.97 -36.41
C VAL A 115 -18.52 6.86 -36.55
N ILE A 116 -19.29 7.15 -35.49
CA ILE A 116 -20.75 7.21 -35.51
C ILE A 116 -21.25 8.47 -34.79
N SER A 117 -22.40 9.02 -35.22
CA SER A 117 -22.99 10.24 -34.65
C SER A 117 -23.54 10.04 -33.23
N ASN A 118 -23.48 11.09 -32.41
CA ASN A 118 -24.04 11.10 -31.06
C ASN A 118 -25.56 11.31 -31.10
N GLU A 119 -26.32 10.27 -31.48
CA GLU A 119 -27.74 10.23 -31.13
C GLU A 119 -27.91 9.61 -29.75
N THR A 120 -28.48 10.42 -28.86
CA THR A 120 -28.74 10.17 -27.44
C THR A 120 -29.87 9.15 -27.25
N HIS A 121 -29.54 7.95 -26.81
CA HIS A 121 -30.42 7.19 -25.92
C HIS A 121 -29.97 7.40 -24.48
N SER A 122 -30.77 8.18 -23.75
CA SER A 122 -30.65 8.41 -22.33
C SER A 122 -31.03 7.15 -21.56
N GLU A 123 -30.06 6.28 -21.29
CA GLU A 123 -30.10 5.50 -20.05
C GLU A 123 -29.34 6.32 -19.00
N THR A 124 -30.10 6.72 -17.99
CA THR A 124 -29.75 7.68 -16.94
C THR A 124 -28.42 7.35 -16.28
N GLN A 125 -27.53 8.33 -16.30
CA GLN A 125 -26.23 8.32 -15.64
C GLN A 125 -26.33 8.03 -14.12
N GLU A 126 -27.51 8.25 -13.53
CA GLU A 126 -27.85 7.90 -12.14
C GLU A 126 -27.97 6.38 -11.88
N ASP A 127 -28.39 5.58 -12.87
CA ASP A 127 -28.49 4.12 -12.70
C ASP A 127 -27.11 3.44 -12.75
N LEU A 128 -26.16 4.01 -13.49
CA LEU A 128 -24.79 3.50 -13.57
C LEU A 128 -23.98 3.83 -12.32
N GLU A 129 -24.18 4.99 -11.69
CA GLU A 129 -23.52 5.32 -10.41
C GLU A 129 -24.07 4.50 -9.24
N ALA A 130 -25.38 4.22 -9.21
CA ALA A 130 -25.98 3.34 -8.21
C ALA A 130 -25.49 1.88 -8.31
N ILE A 131 -25.30 1.37 -9.53
CA ILE A 131 -24.78 0.00 -9.79
C ILE A 131 -23.27 -0.10 -9.54
N TYR A 132 -22.50 0.95 -9.81
CA TYR A 132 -21.05 0.98 -9.57
C TYR A 132 -20.71 1.05 -8.08
N LEU A 133 -21.53 1.72 -7.27
CA LEU A 133 -21.34 1.83 -5.83
C LEU A 133 -21.84 0.60 -5.04
N GLN A 134 -22.87 -0.12 -5.51
CA GLN A 134 -23.37 -1.33 -4.82
C GLN A 134 -22.50 -2.59 -5.05
N ASN A 135 -21.78 -2.70 -6.17
CA ASN A 135 -21.03 -3.92 -6.52
C ASN A 135 -19.61 -4.02 -5.91
N LYS A 136 -19.24 -3.14 -4.97
CA LYS A 136 -18.00 -3.27 -4.21
C LYS A 136 -18.09 -4.25 -3.02
N ARG A 137 -19.11 -5.11 -2.95
CA ARG A 137 -19.04 -6.34 -2.16
C ARG A 137 -18.31 -7.40 -2.95
N ARG A 138 -16.99 -7.45 -2.74
CA ARG A 138 -16.10 -8.51 -3.24
C ARG A 138 -16.73 -9.88 -2.97
N ASN A 139 -17.17 -10.55 -4.02
CA ASN A 139 -17.34 -11.99 -4.02
C ASN A 139 -15.92 -12.58 -3.86
N PRO A 140 -15.58 -13.25 -2.74
CA PRO A 140 -14.27 -13.84 -2.58
C PRO A 140 -14.22 -15.05 -3.51
N LYS A 141 -13.64 -14.88 -4.71
CA LYS A 141 -13.20 -16.05 -5.48
C LYS A 141 -12.31 -16.89 -4.55
N ARG A 142 -12.65 -18.18 -4.40
CA ARG A 142 -11.87 -19.19 -3.69
C ARG A 142 -10.40 -19.00 -4.05
N ARG A 143 -9.58 -18.71 -3.03
CA ARG A 143 -8.15 -18.39 -3.15
C ARG A 143 -7.27 -19.65 -3.29
N GLU A 144 -7.87 -20.82 -3.42
CA GLU A 144 -7.17 -22.09 -3.27
C GLU A 144 -6.41 -22.53 -4.53
N ASP A 145 -6.73 -21.99 -5.71
CA ASP A 145 -6.07 -22.39 -6.97
C ASP A 145 -5.09 -21.34 -7.54
N LEU A 146 -4.89 -20.22 -6.84
CA LEU A 146 -3.82 -19.29 -7.21
C LEU A 146 -2.54 -19.79 -6.56
N LYS A 147 -1.77 -20.59 -7.30
CA LYS A 147 -0.32 -20.69 -7.09
C LYS A 147 0.18 -19.27 -6.82
N THR A 148 0.78 -19.06 -5.66
CA THR A 148 1.40 -17.80 -5.28
C THR A 148 2.54 -17.53 -6.25
N THR A 149 2.22 -16.97 -7.42
CA THR A 149 3.22 -16.24 -8.18
C THR A 149 3.58 -15.05 -7.30
N SER A 150 4.85 -14.98 -6.93
CA SER A 150 5.44 -13.81 -6.30
C SER A 150 4.98 -12.59 -7.10
N ARG A 151 4.00 -11.84 -6.58
CA ARG A 151 3.54 -10.60 -7.21
C ARG A 151 4.66 -9.59 -7.07
N LEU A 152 5.60 -9.66 -8.02
CA LEU A 152 6.43 -8.54 -8.44
C LEU A 152 5.50 -7.33 -8.53
N GLY A 153 5.89 -6.23 -7.87
CA GLY A 153 5.11 -5.00 -7.94
C GLY A 153 4.95 -4.57 -9.39
N HIS A 154 3.90 -3.81 -9.72
CA HIS A 154 3.59 -3.40 -11.10
C HIS A 154 4.78 -2.80 -11.88
N TYR A 155 5.80 -2.31 -11.18
CA TYR A 155 7.02 -1.69 -11.72
C TYR A 155 8.19 -2.66 -11.87
N ASP A 156 8.21 -3.76 -11.12
CA ASP A 156 9.31 -4.73 -11.16
C ASP A 156 9.40 -5.41 -12.53
N LYS A 157 8.32 -5.37 -13.32
CA LYS A 157 8.33 -5.79 -14.72
C LYS A 157 9.31 -5.01 -15.60
N PHE A 158 9.77 -3.83 -15.18
CA PHE A 158 10.77 -3.05 -15.90
C PHE A 158 12.19 -3.26 -15.36
N ALA A 159 12.35 -3.98 -14.23
CA ALA A 159 13.65 -4.26 -13.68
C ALA A 159 14.43 -5.21 -14.57
N LEU A 160 15.76 -5.03 -14.57
CA LEU A 160 16.66 -5.91 -15.29
C LEU A 160 16.55 -7.35 -14.76
N GLY A 161 16.48 -8.32 -15.68
CA GLY A 161 16.34 -9.76 -15.35
C GLY A 161 14.90 -10.21 -15.08
N VAL A 162 13.90 -9.36 -15.30
CA VAL A 162 12.48 -9.71 -15.11
C VAL A 162 11.75 -9.97 -16.43
N ILE A 163 12.15 -9.31 -17.52
CA ILE A 163 11.56 -9.54 -18.84
C ILE A 163 12.23 -10.75 -19.48
N GLU A 164 11.44 -11.57 -20.20
CA GLU A 164 11.94 -12.71 -20.94
C GLU A 164 13.04 -12.29 -21.92
N GLY A 165 14.19 -12.97 -21.86
CA GLY A 165 15.39 -12.63 -22.62
C GLY A 165 16.38 -11.70 -21.89
N ASP A 166 15.99 -11.06 -20.79
CA ASP A 166 16.95 -10.38 -19.92
C ASP A 166 17.71 -11.38 -19.06
N PHE A 167 18.96 -11.05 -18.77
CA PHE A 167 19.73 -11.70 -17.71
C PHE A 167 20.53 -10.64 -16.93
N ILE A 168 20.89 -10.99 -15.71
CA ILE A 168 21.86 -10.23 -14.92
C ILE A 168 23.21 -10.90 -15.15
N ASN A 169 24.16 -10.17 -15.74
CA ASN A 169 25.50 -10.70 -15.96
C ASN A 169 26.24 -10.93 -14.62
N GLU A 170 27.21 -11.85 -14.64
CA GLU A 170 27.93 -12.27 -13.44
C GLU A 170 28.70 -11.11 -12.77
N SER A 171 29.26 -10.20 -13.57
CA SER A 171 29.99 -9.02 -13.06
C SER A 171 29.08 -8.13 -12.23
N LEU A 172 27.88 -7.82 -12.74
CA LEU A 172 26.88 -7.03 -12.02
C LEU A 172 26.39 -7.74 -10.75
N GLU A 173 26.24 -9.06 -10.79
CA GLU A 173 25.87 -9.83 -9.60
C GLU A 173 26.94 -9.73 -8.49
N ASP A 174 28.20 -9.79 -8.85
CA ASP A 174 29.33 -9.64 -7.93
C ASP A 174 29.48 -8.20 -7.41
N GLU A 175 29.21 -7.20 -8.24
CA GLU A 175 29.12 -5.80 -7.81
C GLU A 175 28.02 -5.62 -6.76
N PHE A 176 26.85 -6.23 -6.92
CA PHE A 176 25.79 -6.18 -5.91
C PHE A 176 26.19 -6.87 -4.60
N LYS A 177 26.88 -8.01 -4.65
CA LYS A 177 27.40 -8.67 -3.43
C LYS A 177 28.38 -7.75 -2.70
N LYS A 178 29.26 -7.06 -3.42
CA LYS A 178 30.21 -6.08 -2.84
C LYS A 178 29.45 -4.88 -2.26
N PHE A 179 28.46 -4.36 -2.98
CA PHE A 179 27.63 -3.25 -2.52
C PHE A 179 26.82 -3.60 -1.27
N ASP A 180 26.26 -4.80 -1.17
CA ASP A 180 25.54 -5.28 0.01
C ASP A 180 26.45 -5.38 1.23
N ARG A 181 27.69 -5.89 1.06
CA ARG A 181 28.70 -5.91 2.14
C ARG A 181 29.08 -4.51 2.59
N PHE A 182 29.27 -3.59 1.64
CA PHE A 182 29.58 -2.18 1.93
C PHE A 182 28.44 -1.52 2.73
N GLN A 183 27.18 -1.71 2.30
CA GLN A 183 26.01 -1.21 3.03
C GLN A 183 25.87 -1.81 4.43
N ALA A 184 26.29 -3.06 4.64
CA ALA A 184 26.20 -3.70 5.95
C ALA A 184 27.31 -3.25 6.91
N LYS A 185 28.53 -3.03 6.40
CA LYS A 185 29.72 -2.76 7.22
C LYS A 185 30.07 -1.28 7.35
N VAL A 186 29.89 -0.50 6.28
CA VAL A 186 30.38 0.89 6.19
C VAL A 186 29.25 1.90 6.36
N LEU A 187 28.06 1.61 5.83
CA LEU A 187 26.90 2.49 5.98
C LEU A 187 25.98 2.00 7.12
N ASP A 188 26.21 2.46 8.35
CA ASP A 188 25.24 2.49 9.45
C ASP A 188 24.41 1.19 9.69
N ARG A 189 25.03 0.02 9.53
CA ARG A 189 24.42 -1.31 9.77
C ARG A 189 22.98 -1.43 9.23
N THR A 190 22.79 -1.10 7.95
CA THR A 190 21.49 -1.18 7.28
C THR A 190 20.78 -2.53 7.48
N SER A 191 19.44 -2.55 7.48
CA SER A 191 18.69 -3.81 7.60
C SER A 191 18.78 -4.65 6.31
N LYS A 192 18.60 -5.98 6.41
CA LYS A 192 18.52 -6.88 5.24
C LYS A 192 17.42 -6.45 4.25
N MET A 193 16.29 -5.96 4.77
CA MET A 193 15.18 -5.45 3.95
C MET A 193 15.57 -4.18 3.19
N THR A 194 16.31 -3.27 3.81
CA THR A 194 16.80 -2.04 3.18
C THR A 194 17.75 -2.35 2.03
N ARG A 195 18.67 -3.31 2.23
CA ARG A 195 19.61 -3.75 1.18
C ARG A 195 18.89 -4.42 0.00
N ALA A 196 17.95 -5.32 0.28
CA ALA A 196 17.12 -5.94 -0.76
C ALA A 196 16.35 -4.90 -1.59
N ARG A 197 15.84 -3.84 -0.93
CA ARG A 197 15.22 -2.71 -1.61
C ARG A 197 16.21 -1.92 -2.46
N ALA A 198 17.41 -1.64 -1.96
CA ALA A 198 18.45 -0.95 -2.71
C ALA A 198 18.80 -1.70 -4.01
N ARG A 199 19.04 -3.01 -3.92
CA ARG A 199 19.27 -3.86 -5.09
C ARG A 199 18.12 -3.78 -6.10
N ARG A 200 16.88 -3.95 -5.63
CA ARG A 200 15.69 -3.85 -6.48
C ARG A 200 15.60 -2.51 -7.21
N ASP A 201 15.80 -1.41 -6.49
CA ASP A 201 15.68 -0.06 -7.04
C ASP A 201 16.82 0.23 -8.04
N CYS A 202 18.03 -0.28 -7.81
CA CYS A 202 19.13 -0.26 -8.79
C CYS A 202 18.80 -1.07 -10.06
N LEU A 203 18.33 -2.31 -9.92
CA LEU A 203 17.92 -3.15 -11.06
C LEU A 203 16.80 -2.51 -11.88
N LEU A 204 15.89 -1.80 -11.20
CA LEU A 204 14.83 -1.06 -11.87
C LEU A 204 15.37 0.12 -12.68
N LEU A 205 16.34 0.86 -12.13
CA LEU A 205 16.96 1.98 -12.82
C LEU A 205 17.83 1.50 -13.99
N LEU A 206 18.58 0.40 -13.82
CA LEU A 206 19.37 -0.25 -14.89
C LEU A 206 18.49 -0.78 -16.01
N GLY A 207 17.38 -1.45 -15.67
CA GLY A 207 16.40 -1.92 -16.65
C GLY A 207 15.76 -0.76 -17.42
N TRP A 208 15.49 0.37 -16.75
CA TRP A 208 15.05 1.58 -17.43
C TRP A 208 16.13 2.18 -18.33
N LEU A 209 17.37 2.28 -17.83
CA LEU A 209 18.51 2.81 -18.57
C LEU A 209 18.71 2.04 -19.88
N TYR A 210 18.78 0.71 -19.79
CA TYR A 210 18.95 -0.20 -20.92
C TYR A 210 17.84 -0.06 -21.98
N ARG A 211 16.58 0.12 -21.58
CA ARG A 211 15.44 0.08 -22.52
C ARG A 211 15.00 1.42 -23.07
N PHE A 212 15.02 2.46 -22.26
CA PHE A 212 14.31 3.71 -22.55
C PHE A 212 15.24 4.90 -22.63
N HIS A 213 16.41 4.83 -21.99
CA HIS A 213 17.38 5.93 -22.03
C HIS A 213 18.49 5.69 -23.06
N ASN A 214 18.73 4.43 -23.43
CA ASN A 214 19.85 4.02 -24.25
C ASN A 214 19.70 4.36 -25.75
N ILE A 215 19.37 5.61 -26.06
CA ILE A 215 19.15 6.06 -27.44
C ILE A 215 20.50 6.27 -28.17
N ASN A 216 21.65 6.34 -27.45
CA ASN A 216 22.97 6.62 -28.05
C ASN A 216 24.22 6.09 -27.27
N GLN A 217 24.16 5.00 -26.50
CA GLN A 217 25.35 4.44 -25.78
C GLN A 217 25.51 2.92 -25.96
N ASP A 218 26.77 2.44 -25.92
CA ASP A 218 27.18 1.01 -26.03
C ASP A 218 26.71 0.11 -24.87
N ILE A 219 25.65 0.46 -24.14
CA ILE A 219 25.16 -0.31 -22.99
C ILE A 219 24.31 -1.49 -23.48
N ASN A 220 24.75 -2.71 -23.17
CA ASN A 220 24.03 -3.93 -23.46
C ASN A 220 24.01 -4.86 -22.21
N LEU A 221 23.25 -5.95 -22.27
CA LEU A 221 23.10 -6.87 -21.13
C LEU A 221 24.43 -7.49 -20.65
N SER A 222 25.42 -7.63 -21.54
CA SER A 222 26.71 -8.22 -21.22
C SER A 222 27.66 -7.26 -20.49
N ASN A 223 27.53 -5.95 -20.69
CA ASN A 223 28.44 -4.94 -20.12
C ASN A 223 27.79 -3.97 -19.11
N ILE A 224 26.47 -4.09 -18.89
CA ILE A 224 25.76 -3.27 -17.91
C ILE A 224 26.29 -3.52 -16.49
N SER A 225 26.60 -2.45 -15.76
CA SER A 225 27.19 -2.47 -14.42
C SER A 225 26.58 -1.38 -13.53
N LEU A 226 26.91 -1.36 -12.24
CA LEU A 226 26.54 -0.25 -11.36
C LEU A 226 27.17 1.07 -11.81
N SER A 227 28.34 1.02 -12.45
CA SER A 227 28.99 2.19 -13.04
C SER A 227 28.23 2.74 -14.26
N SER A 228 27.31 1.99 -14.86
CA SER A 228 26.38 2.51 -15.87
C SER A 228 25.39 3.53 -15.29
N LEU A 229 25.10 3.48 -13.98
CA LEU A 229 24.27 4.49 -13.30
C LEU A 229 25.09 5.69 -12.82
N ILE A 230 26.30 5.43 -12.32
CA ILE A 230 27.21 6.44 -11.78
C ILE A 230 28.60 6.15 -12.34
N PRO A 231 29.03 6.88 -13.39
CA PRO A 231 30.36 6.73 -13.96
C PRO A 231 31.44 7.00 -12.91
N VAL A 232 32.47 6.17 -12.89
CA VAL A 232 33.62 6.32 -11.97
C VAL A 232 34.78 6.93 -12.73
N ILE A 233 35.34 8.00 -12.17
CA ILE A 233 36.58 8.64 -12.64
C ILE A 233 37.56 8.76 -11.47
N VAL A 234 38.85 8.86 -11.77
CA VAL A 234 39.89 9.15 -10.78
C VAL A 234 39.84 10.65 -10.45
N LEU A 235 39.53 11.00 -9.20
CA LEU A 235 39.44 12.37 -8.70
C LEU A 235 40.77 12.89 -8.14
N TYR A 236 41.59 11.96 -7.65
CA TYR A 236 42.89 12.22 -7.04
C TYR A 236 43.93 11.38 -7.80
N PRO A 237 44.51 11.93 -8.90
CA PRO A 237 45.57 11.24 -9.62
C PRO A 237 46.78 11.02 -8.71
N GLN A 238 47.65 10.06 -9.02
CA GLN A 238 48.88 9.84 -8.26
C GLN A 238 49.83 11.03 -8.45
N MET A 239 50.40 11.53 -7.35
CA MET A 239 51.40 12.59 -7.40
C MET A 239 52.70 12.03 -7.98
N ASN A 240 53.28 12.73 -8.97
CA ASN A 240 54.57 12.38 -9.53
C ASN A 240 55.55 13.54 -9.25
N ASP A 241 56.54 13.28 -8.41
CA ASP A 241 57.40 14.30 -7.79
C ASP A 241 58.15 15.18 -8.79
N SER A 242 58.33 14.70 -10.02
CA SER A 242 59.04 15.44 -11.08
C SER A 242 58.23 16.60 -11.70
N LYS A 243 56.90 16.67 -11.52
CA LYS A 243 56.03 17.70 -12.14
C LYS A 243 54.80 18.05 -11.30
N ILE A 244 55.01 18.77 -10.20
CA ILE A 244 53.96 19.18 -9.25
C ILE A 244 52.85 20.02 -9.93
N GLU A 245 53.20 20.88 -10.89
CA GLU A 245 52.23 21.73 -11.61
C GLU A 245 51.25 20.89 -12.44
N ASP A 246 51.74 19.86 -13.15
CA ASP A 246 50.92 18.93 -13.93
C ASP A 246 49.94 18.14 -13.05
N TYR A 247 50.35 17.82 -11.82
CA TYR A 247 49.49 17.18 -10.83
C TYR A 247 48.31 18.08 -10.44
N TRP A 248 48.57 19.34 -10.09
CA TRP A 248 47.50 20.28 -9.71
C TRP A 248 46.53 20.56 -10.86
N ILE A 249 47.04 20.70 -12.09
CA ILE A 249 46.22 20.87 -13.30
C ILE A 249 45.34 19.62 -13.51
N SER A 250 45.93 18.43 -13.42
CA SER A 250 45.22 17.15 -13.60
C SER A 250 44.15 16.94 -12.53
N GLN A 251 44.45 17.26 -11.27
CA GLN A 251 43.51 17.17 -10.16
C GLN A 251 42.35 18.18 -10.33
N ALA A 252 42.64 19.41 -10.75
CA ALA A 252 41.63 20.43 -11.01
C ALA A 252 40.70 20.00 -12.16
N GLN A 253 41.25 19.47 -13.25
CA GLN A 253 40.47 18.93 -14.38
C GLN A 253 39.62 17.72 -13.96
N ALA A 254 40.19 16.79 -13.19
CA ALA A 254 39.47 15.62 -12.68
C ALA A 254 38.28 16.04 -11.78
N ARG A 255 38.50 17.00 -10.87
CA ARG A 255 37.44 17.56 -10.02
C ARG A 255 36.36 18.27 -10.85
N GLN A 256 36.74 19.00 -11.90
CA GLN A 256 35.79 19.66 -12.80
C GLN A 256 34.94 18.63 -13.56
N ARG A 257 35.55 17.59 -14.13
CA ARG A 257 34.84 16.47 -14.76
C ARG A 257 33.91 15.77 -13.75
N GLY A 258 34.35 15.59 -12.51
CA GLY A 258 33.52 15.02 -11.44
C GLY A 258 32.27 15.86 -11.13
N LYS A 259 32.38 17.20 -11.17
CA LYS A 259 31.23 18.10 -11.02
C LYS A 259 30.27 17.98 -12.20
N GLU A 260 30.78 17.92 -13.42
CA GLU A 260 29.97 17.75 -14.64
C GLU A 260 29.23 16.41 -14.65
N LEU A 261 29.94 15.33 -14.32
CA LEU A 261 29.32 14.00 -14.12
C LEU A 261 28.24 14.04 -13.04
N GLY A 262 28.49 14.72 -11.91
CA GLY A 262 27.49 14.88 -10.86
C GLY A 262 26.21 15.56 -11.33
N LYS A 263 26.32 16.59 -12.18
CA LYS A 263 25.17 17.24 -12.84
C LYS A 263 24.46 16.27 -13.79
N ASN A 264 25.22 15.52 -14.60
CA ASN A 264 24.66 14.57 -15.56
C ASN A 264 23.89 13.43 -14.87
N VAL A 265 24.42 12.88 -13.78
CA VAL A 265 23.72 11.87 -12.97
C VAL A 265 22.44 12.45 -12.38
N VAL A 266 22.44 13.68 -11.85
CA VAL A 266 21.21 14.32 -11.36
C VAL A 266 20.18 14.49 -12.48
N THR A 267 20.60 14.85 -13.70
CA THR A 267 19.73 14.93 -14.87
C THR A 267 19.17 13.57 -15.26
N LEU A 268 19.98 12.51 -15.22
CA LEU A 268 19.55 11.14 -15.48
C LEU A 268 18.45 10.70 -14.50
N ILE A 269 18.65 10.95 -13.20
CA ILE A 269 17.64 10.60 -12.18
C ILE A 269 16.35 11.41 -12.34
N ARG A 270 16.43 12.68 -12.75
CA ARG A 270 15.24 13.49 -13.07
C ARG A 270 14.47 12.89 -14.24
N ARG A 271 15.15 12.57 -15.33
CA ARG A 271 14.54 11.91 -16.50
C ARG A 271 13.87 10.59 -16.12
N TYR A 272 14.44 9.83 -15.20
CA TYR A 272 13.79 8.63 -14.67
C TYR A 272 12.50 8.95 -13.90
N PHE A 273 12.50 9.98 -13.07
CA PHE A 273 11.29 10.40 -12.35
C PHE A 273 10.21 10.94 -13.30
N ASP A 274 10.59 11.66 -14.35
CA ASP A 274 9.69 12.18 -15.37
C ASP A 274 9.08 11.02 -16.18
N TRP A 275 9.91 10.09 -16.66
CA TRP A 275 9.45 8.87 -17.35
C TRP A 275 8.49 8.04 -16.48
N ARG A 276 8.79 7.92 -15.18
CA ARG A 276 7.89 7.26 -14.21
C ARG A 276 6.54 7.95 -14.15
N ALA A 277 6.52 9.28 -14.14
CA ALA A 277 5.29 10.06 -14.08
C ALA A 277 4.45 9.88 -15.34
N GLU A 278 5.08 9.97 -16.51
CA GLU A 278 4.46 9.80 -17.83
C GLU A 278 3.90 8.38 -18.01
N THR A 279 4.69 7.36 -17.68
CA THR A 279 4.31 5.95 -17.89
C THR A 279 3.19 5.49 -16.94
N LEU A 280 3.11 6.08 -15.75
CA LEU A 280 2.15 5.67 -14.71
C LEU A 280 0.95 6.62 -14.57
N GLY A 281 0.98 7.78 -15.21
CA GLY A 281 -0.05 8.81 -15.09
C GLY A 281 -0.08 9.51 -13.72
N TYR A 282 0.99 9.41 -12.91
CA TYR A 282 1.11 10.14 -11.65
C TYR A 282 2.57 10.35 -11.23
N GLU A 283 2.86 11.53 -10.66
CA GLU A 283 4.19 11.86 -10.14
C GLU A 283 4.55 11.04 -8.89
N LEU A 284 5.84 10.66 -8.79
CA LEU A 284 6.36 10.06 -7.56
C LEU A 284 6.24 11.06 -6.40
N SER A 285 5.75 10.58 -5.25
CA SER A 285 5.72 11.41 -4.04
C SER A 285 7.14 11.86 -3.65
N TYR A 286 7.26 13.03 -3.05
CA TYR A 286 8.57 13.56 -2.62
C TYR A 286 9.34 12.58 -1.71
N GLN A 287 8.62 11.82 -0.86
CA GLN A 287 9.24 10.81 0.00
C GLN A 287 9.79 9.62 -0.81
N ALA A 288 9.08 9.20 -1.86
CA ALA A 288 9.56 8.15 -2.76
C ALA A 288 10.79 8.61 -3.53
N GLN A 289 10.78 9.83 -4.07
CA GLN A 289 11.93 10.43 -4.74
C GLN A 289 13.15 10.53 -3.80
N ALA A 290 12.96 10.97 -2.55
CA ALA A 290 14.02 11.02 -1.55
C ALA A 290 14.59 9.63 -1.24
N SER A 291 13.72 8.61 -1.11
CA SER A 291 14.16 7.23 -0.88
C SER A 291 14.99 6.67 -2.04
N TYR A 292 14.63 6.98 -3.29
CA TYR A 292 15.44 6.64 -4.46
C TYR A 292 16.80 7.33 -4.41
N LEU A 293 16.84 8.62 -4.10
CA LEU A 293 18.11 9.36 -3.98
C LEU A 293 18.99 8.84 -2.85
N ASP A 294 18.43 8.39 -1.73
CA ASP A 294 19.20 7.76 -0.64
C ASP A 294 19.96 6.53 -1.14
N ILE A 295 19.33 5.71 -1.98
CA ILE A 295 19.94 4.52 -2.58
C ILE A 295 21.04 4.91 -3.58
N ILE A 296 20.78 5.90 -4.44
CA ILE A 296 21.76 6.38 -5.42
C ILE A 296 22.95 7.08 -4.74
N ILE A 297 22.73 7.80 -3.63
CA ILE A 297 23.81 8.36 -2.81
C ILE A 297 24.63 7.25 -2.17
N ALA A 298 23.99 6.22 -1.61
CA ALA A 298 24.70 5.06 -1.07
C ALA A 298 25.54 4.36 -2.14
N LEU A 299 25.00 4.23 -3.36
CA LEU A 299 25.71 3.66 -4.50
C LEU A 299 26.91 4.53 -4.91
N ALA A 300 26.77 5.85 -4.96
CA ALA A 300 27.87 6.77 -5.25
C ALA A 300 29.01 6.63 -4.22
N LYS A 301 28.67 6.54 -2.93
CA LYS A 301 29.65 6.31 -1.87
C LYS A 301 30.37 4.98 -2.01
N PHE A 302 29.63 3.92 -2.37
CA PHE A 302 30.21 2.62 -2.66
C PHE A 302 31.19 2.69 -3.83
N LEU A 303 30.83 3.32 -4.95
CA LEU A 303 31.71 3.37 -6.12
C LEU A 303 32.96 4.25 -5.90
N TYR A 304 32.86 5.27 -5.06
CA TYR A 304 33.95 6.20 -4.73
C TYR A 304 34.66 5.91 -3.39
N HIS A 305 34.40 4.78 -2.74
CA HIS A 305 34.93 4.49 -1.39
C HIS A 305 36.45 4.49 -1.27
N ASN A 306 37.18 4.16 -2.33
CA ASN A 306 38.64 4.17 -2.35
C ASN A 306 39.23 5.53 -2.72
N GLN A 307 38.40 6.53 -3.00
CA GLN A 307 38.83 7.87 -3.43
C GLN A 307 38.43 8.96 -2.44
N THR A 308 37.74 8.61 -1.36
CA THR A 308 37.39 9.57 -0.31
C THR A 308 38.45 9.56 0.78
N ASP A 309 38.78 10.73 1.30
CA ASP A 309 39.54 10.83 2.53
C ASP A 309 38.56 10.99 3.70
N LEU A 310 38.25 9.87 4.37
CA LEU A 310 37.34 9.87 5.52
C LEU A 310 37.93 10.56 6.77
N SER A 311 39.23 10.87 6.78
CA SER A 311 39.87 11.61 7.87
C SER A 311 39.64 13.12 7.74
N GLU A 312 39.57 13.62 6.50
CA GLU A 312 39.36 15.05 6.22
C GLU A 312 37.90 15.39 5.85
N ALA A 313 37.15 14.45 5.28
CA ALA A 313 35.83 14.67 4.75
C ALA A 313 34.76 13.85 5.46
N ASN A 314 33.80 14.55 6.07
CA ASN A 314 32.63 13.90 6.63
C ASN A 314 31.73 13.36 5.52
N ASN A 315 31.36 12.09 5.62
CA ASN A 315 30.27 11.50 4.86
C ASN A 315 30.39 11.67 3.32
N TYR A 316 31.62 11.62 2.79
CA TYR A 316 31.94 11.72 1.35
C TYR A 316 31.64 13.11 0.75
N GLU A 317 31.71 14.17 1.57
CA GLU A 317 31.51 15.56 1.11
C GLU A 317 32.61 16.06 0.16
N ASP A 318 33.74 15.37 0.08
CA ASP A 318 34.82 15.63 -0.86
C ASP A 318 34.53 15.10 -2.28
N ILE A 319 33.64 14.12 -2.43
CA ILE A 319 33.27 13.53 -3.71
C ILE A 319 32.21 14.40 -4.43
N PRO A 320 32.51 15.04 -5.59
CA PRO A 320 31.60 15.99 -6.22
C PRO A 320 30.22 15.43 -6.58
N ILE A 321 30.17 14.18 -7.06
CA ILE A 321 28.92 13.50 -7.43
C ILE A 321 28.00 13.34 -6.22
N VAL A 322 28.56 12.91 -5.07
CA VAL A 322 27.82 12.75 -3.82
C VAL A 322 27.21 14.09 -3.39
N ARG A 323 27.98 15.18 -3.43
CA ARG A 323 27.49 16.54 -3.12
C ARG A 323 26.32 16.96 -4.01
N HIS A 324 26.41 16.71 -5.32
CA HIS A 324 25.34 17.06 -6.26
C HIS A 324 24.05 16.30 -5.99
N LEU A 325 24.15 15.00 -5.71
CA LEU A 325 23.01 14.17 -5.33
C LEU A 325 22.40 14.60 -3.98
N GLN A 326 23.22 14.90 -2.97
CA GLN A 326 22.77 15.42 -1.68
C GLN A 326 22.07 16.79 -1.80
N LYS A 327 22.59 17.69 -2.63
CA LYS A 327 21.93 18.97 -2.95
C LYS A 327 20.58 18.74 -3.62
N PHE A 328 20.50 17.82 -4.57
CA PHE A 328 19.24 17.48 -5.24
C PHE A 328 18.22 16.91 -4.25
N ARG A 329 18.63 15.95 -3.42
CA ARG A 329 17.82 15.40 -2.33
C ARG A 329 17.30 16.49 -1.38
N THR A 330 18.18 17.39 -0.95
CA THR A 330 17.82 18.51 -0.07
C THR A 330 16.77 19.43 -0.72
N SER A 331 16.87 19.67 -2.03
CA SER A 331 15.87 20.47 -2.76
C SER A 331 14.48 19.82 -2.75
N ILE A 332 14.41 18.49 -2.87
CA ILE A 332 13.16 17.72 -2.79
C ILE A 332 12.56 17.81 -1.38
N TYR A 333 13.38 17.66 -0.34
CA TYR A 333 12.91 17.83 1.04
C TYR A 333 12.36 19.23 1.32
N LYS A 334 13.01 20.28 0.81
CA LYS A 334 12.51 21.66 0.93
C LYS A 334 11.16 21.83 0.23
N LYS A 335 10.98 21.26 -0.96
CA LYS A 335 9.69 21.26 -1.67
C LYS A 335 8.61 20.51 -0.86
N HIS A 336 8.93 19.32 -0.35
CA HIS A 336 8.03 18.54 0.49
C HIS A 336 7.54 19.31 1.73
N LYS A 337 8.47 19.98 2.45
CA LYS A 337 8.12 20.80 3.62
C LYS A 337 7.18 21.95 3.26
N LYS A 338 7.43 22.64 2.13
CA LYS A 338 6.56 23.72 1.63
C LYS A 338 5.16 23.22 1.23
N THR A 339 5.06 22.09 0.52
CA THR A 339 3.76 21.51 0.13
C THR A 339 2.97 21.02 1.35
N ARG A 340 3.64 20.43 2.35
CA ARG A 340 3.01 19.99 3.60
C ARG A 340 2.43 21.17 4.41
N LEU A 341 3.02 22.37 4.33
CA LEU A 341 2.53 23.58 4.99
C LEU A 341 1.31 24.20 4.29
N LYS A 342 1.15 24.02 2.96
CA LYS A 342 0.02 24.56 2.18
C LYS A 342 -1.28 23.78 2.35
N ASN A 343 -1.23 22.49 2.65
CA ASN A 343 -2.39 21.76 3.12
C ASN A 343 -2.54 22.08 4.61
N SER A 344 -3.47 22.97 4.96
CA SER A 344 -3.74 23.31 6.35
C SER A 344 -3.90 22.02 7.15
N HIS A 345 -3.01 21.85 8.13
CA HIS A 345 -2.93 20.63 8.94
C HIS A 345 -4.15 20.48 9.87
N ARG A 346 -4.82 21.60 10.16
CA ARG A 346 -6.02 21.71 10.97
C ARG A 346 -7.25 21.09 10.29
N ASP A 347 -7.38 21.17 8.97
CA ASP A 347 -8.57 20.66 8.24
C ASP A 347 -8.66 19.12 8.18
N ARG A 348 -7.71 18.38 8.79
CA ARG A 348 -7.66 16.91 8.80
C ARG A 348 -7.37 16.33 10.18
N MET A 349 -7.41 17.12 11.24
CA MET A 349 -7.09 16.62 12.59
C MET A 349 -8.35 16.24 13.33
N ILE A 350 -8.35 15.02 13.85
CA ILE A 350 -9.36 14.50 14.77
C ILE A 350 -8.78 14.60 16.18
N SER A 351 -9.55 15.10 17.13
CA SER A 351 -9.18 15.21 18.54
C SER A 351 -9.18 13.84 19.23
N TRP A 352 -8.66 13.79 20.46
CA TRP A 352 -8.70 12.54 21.23
C TRP A 352 -10.13 12.19 21.65
N GLU A 353 -10.92 13.19 22.00
CA GLU A 353 -12.33 13.07 22.37
C GLU A 353 -13.15 12.51 21.19
N GLU A 354 -12.93 13.02 19.98
CA GLU A 354 -13.57 12.49 18.77
C GLU A 354 -13.17 11.02 18.49
N ILE A 355 -11.92 10.63 18.80
CA ILE A 355 -11.50 9.22 18.71
C ILE A 355 -12.31 8.34 19.67
N ILE A 356 -12.53 8.81 20.91
CA ILE A 356 -13.35 8.10 21.90
C ILE A 356 -14.80 8.00 21.43
N GLU A 357 -15.40 9.07 20.90
CA GLU A 357 -16.75 9.01 20.33
C GLU A 357 -16.86 8.01 19.17
N ILE A 358 -15.85 7.96 18.30
CA ILE A 358 -15.79 7.01 17.19
C ILE A 358 -15.70 5.57 17.70
N ARG A 359 -14.89 5.33 18.75
CA ARG A 359 -14.82 4.03 19.42
C ARG A 359 -16.19 3.62 19.94
N GLU A 360 -16.93 4.51 20.61
CA GLU A 360 -18.28 4.24 21.11
C GLU A 360 -19.27 3.95 19.98
N LYS A 361 -19.23 4.70 18.88
CA LYS A 361 -20.04 4.42 17.68
C LYS A 361 -19.76 3.03 17.11
N VAL A 362 -18.50 2.60 17.08
CA VAL A 362 -18.10 1.27 16.62
C VAL A 362 -18.48 0.18 17.63
N ARG A 363 -18.43 0.46 18.93
CA ARG A 363 -18.91 -0.43 20.00
C ARG A 363 -20.40 -0.72 19.87
N ASN A 364 -21.21 0.32 19.68
CA ASN A 364 -22.65 0.19 19.45
C ASN A 364 -22.96 -0.63 18.19
N GLN A 365 -22.13 -0.49 17.14
CA GLN A 365 -22.21 -1.37 15.96
C GLN A 365 -21.86 -2.81 16.29
N ALA A 366 -20.89 -3.09 17.16
CA ALA A 366 -20.54 -4.45 17.58
C ALA A 366 -21.62 -5.09 18.47
N ASP A 367 -22.32 -4.29 19.28
CA ASP A 367 -23.39 -4.76 20.17
C ASP A 367 -24.71 -5.04 19.45
N SER A 368 -24.95 -4.37 18.32
CA SER A 368 -26.18 -4.58 17.56
C SER A 368 -26.21 -5.98 16.93
N THR A 369 -27.20 -6.78 17.32
CA THR A 369 -27.43 -8.14 16.78
C THR A 369 -28.39 -8.18 15.59
N THR A 370 -29.08 -7.06 15.30
CA THR A 370 -30.08 -6.93 14.24
C THR A 370 -29.78 -5.76 13.31
N ILE A 371 -30.21 -5.85 12.06
CA ILE A 371 -30.20 -4.73 11.11
C ILE A 371 -31.59 -4.50 10.55
N ASP A 372 -31.87 -3.25 10.21
CA ASP A 372 -33.05 -2.89 9.44
C ASP A 372 -32.82 -3.30 7.98
N PHE A 373 -33.73 -4.14 7.47
CA PHE A 373 -33.73 -4.64 6.10
C PHE A 373 -35.02 -4.20 5.42
N TYR A 374 -34.88 -3.48 4.31
CA TYR A 374 -36.03 -3.12 3.48
C TYR A 374 -36.44 -4.30 2.60
N ASP A 375 -37.60 -4.88 2.90
CA ASP A 375 -38.21 -5.93 2.08
C ASP A 375 -38.91 -5.27 0.88
N LYS A 376 -38.33 -5.45 -0.31
CA LYS A 376 -38.87 -4.89 -1.56
C LYS A 376 -40.22 -5.50 -1.96
N THR A 377 -40.49 -6.73 -1.55
CA THR A 377 -41.73 -7.44 -1.89
C THR A 377 -42.87 -6.94 -1.02
N GLN A 378 -42.61 -6.72 0.27
CA GLN A 378 -43.60 -6.24 1.24
C GLN A 378 -43.58 -4.71 1.43
N LYS A 379 -42.65 -4.01 0.75
CA LYS A 379 -42.40 -2.55 0.86
C LYS A 379 -42.27 -2.04 2.30
N GLN A 380 -41.74 -2.86 3.20
CA GLN A 380 -41.63 -2.54 4.63
C GLN A 380 -40.22 -2.79 5.17
N ILE A 381 -39.87 -2.07 6.23
CA ILE A 381 -38.63 -2.29 6.98
C ILE A 381 -38.89 -3.37 8.02
N ARG A 382 -38.07 -4.42 8.01
CA ARG A 382 -38.07 -5.46 9.05
C ARG A 382 -36.71 -5.57 9.71
N LYS A 383 -36.69 -5.90 11.00
CA LYS A 383 -35.45 -6.22 11.72
C LYS A 383 -35.06 -7.66 11.43
N VAL A 384 -33.84 -7.85 10.92
CA VAL A 384 -33.29 -9.18 10.61
C VAL A 384 -32.03 -9.40 11.43
N LYS A 385 -31.84 -10.64 11.91
CA LYS A 385 -30.61 -11.06 12.59
C LYS A 385 -29.41 -10.83 11.68
N ARG A 386 -28.35 -10.26 12.23
CA ARG A 386 -27.11 -10.03 11.50
C ARG A 386 -26.34 -11.33 11.31
N ASP A 387 -25.64 -11.39 10.19
CA ASP A 387 -24.62 -12.42 9.94
C ASP A 387 -23.55 -12.40 11.06
N ASN A 388 -23.21 -13.58 11.60
CA ASN A 388 -22.22 -13.72 12.67
C ASN A 388 -20.87 -13.13 12.26
N GLN A 389 -20.45 -13.29 10.99
CA GLN A 389 -19.19 -12.70 10.53
C GLN A 389 -19.27 -11.17 10.49
N ALA A 390 -20.44 -10.58 10.24
CA ALA A 390 -20.61 -9.13 10.28
C ALA A 390 -20.45 -8.59 11.71
N ILE A 391 -21.07 -9.25 12.70
CA ILE A 391 -20.90 -8.90 14.13
C ILE A 391 -19.43 -9.06 14.54
N ALA A 392 -18.82 -10.20 14.23
CA ALA A 392 -17.41 -10.46 14.51
C ALA A 392 -16.47 -9.41 13.89
N ARG A 393 -16.75 -8.95 12.66
CA ARG A 393 -15.95 -7.90 12.02
C ARG A 393 -16.04 -6.57 12.76
N ASP A 394 -17.20 -6.22 13.30
CA ASP A 394 -17.41 -5.00 14.08
C ASP A 394 -16.84 -5.13 15.48
N MET A 395 -17.00 -6.28 16.14
CA MET A 395 -16.35 -6.59 17.41
C MET A 395 -14.82 -6.45 17.30
N GLN A 396 -14.23 -7.02 16.24
CA GLN A 396 -12.79 -6.86 15.98
C GLN A 396 -12.38 -5.41 15.73
N ARG A 397 -13.23 -4.60 15.07
CA ARG A 397 -12.94 -3.17 14.83
C ARG A 397 -13.01 -2.39 16.14
N PHE A 398 -14.00 -2.67 16.98
CA PHE A 398 -14.12 -2.08 18.30
C PHE A 398 -12.90 -2.43 19.15
N LEU A 399 -12.55 -3.72 19.28
CA LEU A 399 -11.41 -4.15 20.07
C LEU A 399 -10.11 -3.51 19.58
N LEU A 400 -9.88 -3.42 18.26
CA LEU A 400 -8.71 -2.70 17.73
C LEU A 400 -8.63 -1.24 18.20
N LEU A 401 -9.76 -0.53 18.26
CA LEU A 401 -9.81 0.84 18.77
C LEU A 401 -9.69 0.89 20.29
N ALA A 402 -10.30 -0.06 21.00
CA ALA A 402 -10.22 -0.17 22.46
C ALA A 402 -8.75 -0.39 22.88
N PHE A 403 -8.02 -1.32 22.28
CA PHE A 403 -6.58 -1.50 22.55
C PHE A 403 -5.75 -0.22 22.31
N LEU A 404 -6.16 0.65 21.38
CA LEU A 404 -5.49 1.91 21.07
C LEU A 404 -5.92 3.09 21.94
N THR A 405 -6.92 2.92 22.82
CA THR A 405 -7.53 4.02 23.60
C THR A 405 -7.64 3.75 25.09
N VAL A 406 -7.90 2.50 25.47
CA VAL A 406 -7.93 2.00 26.86
C VAL A 406 -6.53 2.05 27.51
N THR A 407 -5.49 2.01 26.68
CA THR A 407 -4.09 2.18 27.10
C THR A 407 -3.41 3.21 26.21
N PRO A 408 -2.28 3.82 26.64
CA PRO A 408 -1.53 4.70 25.77
C PRO A 408 -1.22 4.01 24.43
N PRO A 409 -1.53 4.63 23.28
CA PRO A 409 -1.52 3.94 21.99
C PRO A 409 -0.12 3.42 21.63
N ASP A 410 0.01 2.09 21.50
CA ASP A 410 1.29 1.49 21.12
C ASP A 410 1.50 1.43 19.58
N ARG A 411 2.67 1.00 19.12
CA ARG A 411 2.94 0.74 17.70
C ARG A 411 1.94 -0.29 17.18
N GLN A 412 1.44 -0.10 15.96
CA GLN A 412 0.52 -1.06 15.32
C GLN A 412 1.05 -2.51 15.30
N ARG A 413 2.38 -2.70 15.36
CA ARG A 413 3.01 -4.01 15.40
C ARG A 413 2.60 -4.78 16.66
N THR A 414 2.60 -4.13 17.82
CA THR A 414 2.24 -4.73 19.12
C THR A 414 0.89 -5.42 19.01
N PHE A 415 -0.16 -4.66 18.65
CA PHE A 415 -1.53 -5.19 18.56
C PHE A 415 -1.72 -6.18 17.40
N ARG A 416 -1.00 -5.99 16.29
CA ARG A 416 -1.07 -6.88 15.12
C ARG A 416 -0.50 -8.27 15.41
N GLU A 417 0.51 -8.34 16.27
CA GLU A 417 1.26 -9.57 16.59
C GLU A 417 0.87 -10.13 17.97
N LEU A 418 -0.19 -9.63 18.61
CA LEU A 418 -0.71 -10.23 19.85
C LEU A 418 -1.16 -11.66 19.61
N ARG A 419 -0.64 -12.58 20.42
CA ARG A 419 -0.88 -14.03 20.39
C ARG A 419 -1.41 -14.47 21.74
N LEU A 420 -2.52 -15.22 21.74
CA LEU A 420 -3.16 -15.77 22.92
C LEU A 420 -2.21 -16.73 23.63
N GLY A 421 -2.08 -16.60 24.96
CA GLY A 421 -1.21 -17.42 25.80
C GLY A 421 0.29 -17.10 25.69
N HIS A 422 0.71 -16.42 24.62
CA HIS A 422 2.11 -16.07 24.37
C HIS A 422 2.41 -14.61 24.74
N THR A 423 1.83 -13.67 24.00
CA THR A 423 2.05 -12.22 24.22
C THR A 423 0.83 -11.51 24.82
N LEU A 424 -0.35 -12.12 24.76
CA LEU A 424 -1.53 -11.73 25.53
C LEU A 424 -1.83 -12.84 26.54
N LYS A 425 -1.62 -12.56 27.83
CA LYS A 425 -1.75 -13.54 28.91
C LYS A 425 -2.82 -13.13 29.92
N TYR A 426 -3.51 -14.11 30.51
CA TYR A 426 -4.52 -13.90 31.55
C TYR A 426 -4.08 -14.54 32.87
N GLY A 427 -3.98 -13.73 33.93
CA GLY A 427 -3.36 -14.15 35.18
C GLY A 427 -3.02 -12.95 36.07
N ILE A 428 -1.97 -13.06 36.88
CA ILE A 428 -1.48 -11.97 37.71
C ILE A 428 0.03 -11.82 37.54
N PHE A 429 0.51 -10.59 37.54
CA PHE A 429 1.94 -10.32 37.61
C PHE A 429 2.30 -9.90 39.03
N SER A 430 3.13 -10.69 39.71
CA SER A 430 3.54 -10.44 41.09
C SER A 430 4.96 -10.98 41.31
N ASN A 431 5.76 -10.29 42.13
CA ASN A 431 7.14 -10.68 42.44
C ASN A 431 7.98 -10.98 41.17
N GLU A 432 7.88 -10.09 40.18
CA GLU A 432 8.59 -10.19 38.90
C GLU A 432 8.28 -11.44 38.06
N ARG A 433 7.22 -12.18 38.41
CA ARG A 433 6.79 -13.37 37.69
C ARG A 433 5.33 -13.27 37.28
N PHE A 434 5.05 -13.73 36.07
CA PHE A 434 3.68 -13.92 35.60
C PHE A 434 3.16 -15.28 36.06
N ILE A 435 2.01 -15.29 36.75
CA ILE A 435 1.31 -16.49 37.22
C ILE A 435 0.01 -16.61 36.41
N PRO A 436 -0.16 -17.65 35.57
CA PRO A 436 -1.39 -17.88 34.81
C PRO A 436 -2.60 -18.09 35.73
N GLN A 437 -3.80 -17.70 35.29
CA GLN A 437 -5.03 -17.86 36.08
C GLN A 437 -5.23 -19.29 36.61
N ALA A 438 -4.90 -20.31 35.81
CA ALA A 438 -5.04 -21.71 36.19
C ALA A 438 -4.19 -22.12 37.41
N GLU A 439 -3.13 -21.36 37.71
CA GLU A 439 -2.22 -21.59 38.84
C GLU A 439 -2.49 -20.62 40.01
N MET A 440 -3.46 -19.71 39.87
CA MET A 440 -3.79 -18.72 40.90
C MET A 440 -4.66 -19.31 42.00
N GLN A 441 -4.34 -18.99 43.26
CA GLN A 441 -5.20 -19.31 44.40
C GLN A 441 -6.56 -18.59 44.36
N ASN A 442 -6.61 -17.38 43.79
CA ASN A 442 -7.82 -16.57 43.64
C ASN A 442 -8.02 -16.15 42.17
N PRO A 443 -8.66 -16.99 41.33
CA PRO A 443 -8.84 -16.73 39.90
C PRO A 443 -9.54 -15.41 39.56
N ASP A 444 -10.39 -14.88 40.45
CA ASP A 444 -11.13 -13.62 40.23
C ASP A 444 -10.24 -12.37 40.19
N LYS A 445 -9.02 -12.48 40.72
CA LYS A 445 -8.00 -11.41 40.65
C LYS A 445 -7.26 -11.40 39.32
N ALA A 446 -7.52 -12.35 38.41
CA ALA A 446 -6.83 -12.40 37.14
C ALA A 446 -7.15 -11.16 36.28
N ARG A 447 -6.11 -10.65 35.61
CA ARG A 447 -6.13 -9.52 34.70
C ARG A 447 -5.45 -9.92 33.39
N TRP A 448 -5.75 -9.19 32.33
CA TRP A 448 -5.10 -9.36 31.05
C TRP A 448 -3.82 -8.53 30.99
N TYR A 449 -2.74 -9.14 30.51
CA TYR A 449 -1.44 -8.49 30.35
C TYR A 449 -0.93 -8.65 28.93
N ILE A 450 -0.31 -7.59 28.40
CA ILE A 450 0.57 -7.69 27.25
C ILE A 450 1.98 -7.97 27.77
N HIS A 451 2.54 -9.11 27.37
CA HIS A 451 3.85 -9.58 27.78
C HIS A 451 4.72 -9.71 26.52
N LEU A 452 5.78 -8.93 26.40
CA LEU A 452 6.71 -8.94 25.27
C LEU A 452 8.13 -9.32 25.71
N ASN A 453 8.67 -10.36 25.08
CA ASN A 453 10.04 -10.81 25.26
C ASN A 453 11.04 -9.89 24.53
N MET A 454 12.33 -10.11 24.80
CA MET A 454 13.42 -9.28 24.27
C MET A 454 13.50 -9.24 22.72
N ASP A 455 12.98 -10.23 21.99
CA ASP A 455 13.04 -10.21 20.51
C ASP A 455 11.79 -9.59 19.86
N GLU A 456 10.80 -9.21 20.66
CA GLU A 456 9.45 -8.87 20.18
C GLU A 456 9.23 -7.36 20.01
N TYR A 457 10.16 -6.51 20.49
CA TYR A 457 10.04 -5.05 20.35
C TYR A 457 11.37 -4.30 20.24
N LYS A 458 11.32 -3.09 19.64
CA LYS A 458 12.50 -2.34 19.17
C LYS A 458 13.46 -1.88 20.27
N THR A 459 12.97 -1.67 21.49
CA THR A 459 13.73 -1.08 22.61
C THR A 459 14.03 -2.10 23.70
N SER A 460 13.89 -3.39 23.41
CA SER A 460 14.19 -4.49 24.33
C SER A 460 15.62 -4.50 24.83
N LYS A 461 16.59 -4.07 24.00
CA LYS A 461 17.99 -3.91 24.42
C LYS A 461 18.17 -2.87 25.54
N THR A 462 17.22 -1.96 25.71
CA THR A 462 17.24 -0.90 26.72
C THR A 462 16.39 -1.25 27.94
N TYR A 463 15.25 -1.93 27.74
CA TYR A 463 14.25 -2.14 28.78
C TYR A 463 13.99 -3.62 29.14
N GLY A 464 14.64 -4.58 28.48
CA GLY A 464 14.51 -6.01 28.78
C GLY A 464 13.17 -6.61 28.36
N GLU A 465 12.59 -7.46 29.20
CA GLU A 465 11.21 -7.95 29.07
C GLU A 465 10.22 -6.81 29.38
N TRP A 466 9.09 -6.74 28.69
CA TRP A 466 8.08 -5.71 28.93
C TRP A 466 6.73 -6.33 29.25
N ILE A 467 6.14 -5.92 30.38
CA ILE A 467 4.83 -6.39 30.83
C ILE A 467 3.97 -5.19 31.17
N GLY A 468 2.76 -5.13 30.61
CA GLY A 468 1.79 -4.08 30.88
C GLY A 468 0.39 -4.65 31.11
N GLU A 469 -0.22 -4.26 32.23
CA GLU A 469 -1.60 -4.62 32.58
C GLU A 469 -2.60 -3.86 31.70
N LEU A 470 -3.57 -4.57 31.14
CA LEU A 470 -4.70 -3.97 30.43
C LEU A 470 -5.79 -3.60 31.44
N PRO A 471 -6.17 -2.31 31.56
CA PRO A 471 -7.22 -1.91 32.48
C PRO A 471 -8.58 -2.43 31.98
N ASP A 472 -9.42 -2.81 32.92
CA ASP A 472 -10.79 -3.24 32.63
C ASP A 472 -11.74 -2.03 32.57
N GLU A 473 -11.55 -1.19 31.54
CA GLU A 473 -12.34 0.04 31.36
C GLU A 473 -13.84 -0.27 31.22
N VAL A 474 -14.66 0.51 31.92
CA VAL A 474 -16.12 0.43 31.85
C VAL A 474 -16.63 1.29 30.69
N PHE A 475 -17.45 0.71 29.82
CA PHE A 475 -18.13 1.40 28.72
C PHE A 475 -19.62 1.60 29.03
N ASP A 476 -20.30 2.45 28.26
CA ASP A 476 -21.74 2.69 28.49
C ASP A 476 -22.54 1.38 28.42
N GLY A 477 -23.48 1.24 29.36
CA GLY A 477 -24.26 0.02 29.55
C GLY A 477 -23.59 -1.00 30.48
N ASN A 478 -22.66 -0.57 31.34
CA ASN A 478 -21.98 -1.36 32.38
C ASN A 478 -21.19 -2.58 31.87
N LYS A 479 -20.88 -2.63 30.57
CA LYS A 479 -19.99 -3.65 30.01
C LYS A 479 -18.55 -3.18 30.10
N THR A 480 -17.67 -4.06 30.55
CA THR A 480 -16.25 -3.76 30.68
C THR A 480 -15.44 -4.25 29.48
N PHE A 481 -14.20 -3.78 29.35
CA PHE A 481 -13.29 -4.22 28.29
C PHE A 481 -13.10 -5.74 28.29
N TYR A 482 -13.04 -6.33 29.48
CA TYR A 482 -12.90 -7.76 29.66
C TYR A 482 -14.16 -8.50 29.23
N ASN A 483 -15.37 -7.94 29.43
CA ASN A 483 -16.58 -8.53 28.86
C ASN A 483 -16.52 -8.61 27.33
N TYR A 484 -15.94 -7.62 26.64
CA TYR A 484 -15.79 -7.68 25.19
C TYR A 484 -14.70 -8.65 24.73
N LEU A 485 -13.59 -8.75 25.48
CA LEU A 485 -12.57 -9.78 25.22
C LEU A 485 -13.13 -11.19 25.41
N ASP A 486 -13.91 -11.40 26.46
CA ASP A 486 -14.59 -12.66 26.73
C ASP A 486 -15.57 -13.04 25.61
N ARG A 487 -16.42 -12.11 25.17
CA ARG A 487 -17.30 -12.33 23.99
C ARG A 487 -16.52 -12.57 22.70
N TRP A 488 -15.35 -11.96 22.57
CA TRP A 488 -14.49 -12.16 21.40
C TRP A 488 -13.87 -13.56 21.37
N LEU A 489 -13.47 -14.08 22.52
CA LEU A 489 -12.71 -15.32 22.63
C LEU A 489 -13.58 -16.55 22.92
N TYR A 490 -14.64 -16.41 23.71
CA TYR A 490 -15.35 -17.55 24.31
C TYR A 490 -16.88 -17.45 24.20
N HIS A 491 -17.47 -16.29 24.51
CA HIS A 491 -18.93 -16.16 24.70
C HIS A 491 -19.57 -15.21 23.67
N GLY A 492 -19.26 -15.39 22.40
CA GLY A 492 -19.76 -14.55 21.31
C GLY A 492 -21.14 -14.96 20.82
N TYR A 493 -21.27 -16.21 20.36
CA TYR A 493 -22.51 -16.76 19.82
C TYR A 493 -22.64 -18.26 20.13
N GLN A 494 -23.87 -18.77 20.07
CA GLN A 494 -24.14 -20.20 20.15
C GLN A 494 -24.31 -20.82 18.76
N ASP A 495 -23.73 -22.01 18.57
CA ASP A 495 -23.96 -22.82 17.38
C ASP A 495 -25.33 -23.55 17.43
N ILE A 496 -25.62 -24.35 16.41
CA ILE A 496 -26.87 -25.12 16.32
C ILE A 496 -27.02 -26.18 17.43
N ASN A 497 -25.92 -26.55 18.08
CA ASN A 497 -25.88 -27.53 19.17
C ASN A 497 -25.90 -26.84 20.55
N GLY A 498 -25.99 -25.51 20.60
CA GLY A 498 -25.99 -24.74 21.84
C GLY A 498 -24.61 -24.48 22.45
N ASN A 499 -23.52 -24.89 21.79
CA ASN A 499 -22.17 -24.63 22.29
C ASN A 499 -21.80 -23.16 22.08
N TRP A 500 -21.14 -22.57 23.08
CA TRP A 500 -20.63 -21.20 22.99
C TRP A 500 -19.32 -21.15 22.20
N HIS A 501 -19.23 -20.15 21.31
CA HIS A 501 -18.05 -19.83 20.52
C HIS A 501 -17.73 -18.34 20.63
N GLY A 502 -16.45 -17.98 20.55
CA GLY A 502 -16.03 -16.59 20.49
C GLY A 502 -16.41 -15.95 19.14
N TRP A 503 -16.63 -14.63 19.12
CA TRP A 503 -16.79 -13.93 17.84
C TRP A 503 -15.59 -14.08 16.91
N ARG A 504 -14.39 -14.33 17.46
CA ARG A 504 -13.20 -14.65 16.68
C ARG A 504 -13.39 -15.86 15.78
N ASP A 505 -14.10 -16.88 16.26
CA ASP A 505 -14.29 -18.15 15.56
C ASP A 505 -15.16 -17.99 14.31
N ALA A 506 -16.11 -17.04 14.33
CA ALA A 506 -16.90 -16.68 13.15
C ALA A 506 -16.05 -16.13 11.99
N LEU A 507 -14.80 -15.71 12.24
CA LEU A 507 -13.86 -15.30 11.18
C LEU A 507 -13.01 -16.46 10.63
N ASN A 508 -13.23 -17.69 11.10
CA ASN A 508 -12.56 -18.91 10.66
C ASN A 508 -11.02 -18.77 10.66
N PRO A 509 -10.37 -18.54 11.82
CA PRO A 509 -8.92 -18.43 11.92
C PRO A 509 -8.26 -19.70 11.36
N ARG A 510 -7.54 -19.57 10.25
CA ARG A 510 -6.88 -20.70 9.57
C ARG A 510 -5.50 -20.94 10.18
N PRO A 511 -5.04 -22.20 10.31
CA PRO A 511 -3.67 -22.50 10.69
C PRO A 511 -2.67 -21.72 9.83
N VAL A 512 -1.57 -21.31 10.46
CA VAL A 512 -0.53 -20.52 9.79
C VAL A 512 0.73 -21.36 9.73
N LYS A 513 1.31 -21.46 8.53
CA LYS A 513 2.67 -21.96 8.33
C LYS A 513 3.64 -20.89 8.80
N LEU A 514 3.92 -20.87 10.10
CA LEU A 514 5.10 -20.20 10.63
C LEU A 514 6.24 -21.22 10.61
N GLU A 515 7.43 -20.80 10.19
CA GLU A 515 8.64 -21.63 10.27
C GLU A 515 9.12 -21.64 11.74
N GLU A 516 8.41 -22.35 12.59
CA GLU A 516 8.85 -22.71 13.94
C GLU A 516 8.91 -24.23 13.99
N ASN A 517 10.13 -24.79 13.91
CA ASN A 517 10.38 -26.22 13.94
C ASN A 517 9.61 -27.06 12.89
N GLY A 518 9.19 -26.44 11.77
CA GLY A 518 8.55 -27.14 10.64
C GLY A 518 7.13 -27.67 10.88
N LYS A 519 6.46 -27.31 11.99
CA LYS A 519 5.08 -27.71 12.29
C LYS A 519 4.06 -26.61 11.96
N GLU A 520 2.90 -27.01 11.45
CA GLU A 520 1.77 -26.10 11.23
C GLU A 520 1.17 -25.71 12.59
N ILE A 521 1.14 -24.40 12.88
CA ILE A 521 0.69 -23.88 14.18
C ILE A 521 -0.76 -23.42 14.04
N THR A 522 -1.58 -23.77 15.04
CA THR A 522 -2.93 -23.22 15.21
C THR A 522 -2.83 -21.70 15.31
N ASN A 523 -3.62 -20.97 14.53
CA ASN A 523 -3.58 -19.51 14.56
C ASN A 523 -4.06 -19.02 15.92
N ASP A 524 -3.11 -18.59 16.74
CA ASP A 524 -3.30 -18.05 18.08
C ASP A 524 -3.28 -16.52 18.10
N PHE A 525 -3.18 -15.86 16.94
CA PHE A 525 -3.22 -14.40 16.87
C PHE A 525 -4.58 -13.89 17.29
N LEU A 526 -4.59 -12.86 18.13
CA LEU A 526 -5.81 -12.25 18.66
C LEU A 526 -6.72 -11.73 17.53
N PHE A 527 -6.12 -11.15 16.48
CA PHE A 527 -6.82 -10.55 15.36
C PHE A 527 -6.47 -11.19 14.01
N VAL A 528 -7.50 -11.38 13.19
CA VAL A 528 -7.39 -12.01 11.87
C VAL A 528 -8.00 -11.16 10.76
N ASP A 529 -7.53 -11.37 9.55
CA ASP A 529 -8.07 -10.78 8.33
C ASP A 529 -9.36 -11.49 7.88
N ASN A 530 -9.96 -11.00 6.79
CA ASN A 530 -11.23 -11.54 6.29
C ASN A 530 -11.14 -12.98 5.75
N VAL A 531 -9.94 -13.57 5.71
CA VAL A 531 -9.67 -14.93 5.24
C VAL A 531 -9.14 -15.79 6.40
N GLY A 532 -9.17 -15.28 7.64
CA GLY A 532 -8.73 -15.99 8.82
C GLY A 532 -7.21 -16.05 9.00
N LYS A 533 -6.43 -15.25 8.27
CA LYS A 533 -4.97 -15.13 8.45
C LYS A 533 -4.63 -14.01 9.43
N PRO A 534 -3.47 -14.04 10.10
CA PRO A 534 -3.02 -12.92 10.93
C PRO A 534 -2.99 -11.61 10.15
N PHE A 535 -3.22 -10.49 10.83
CA PHE A 535 -3.14 -9.20 10.16
C PHE A 535 -1.74 -8.91 9.60
N SER A 536 -1.70 -8.44 8.35
CA SER A 536 -0.53 -7.78 7.79
C SER A 536 -0.48 -6.30 8.19
N THR A 537 0.70 -5.68 8.08
CA THR A 537 0.88 -4.23 8.29
C THR A 537 -0.10 -3.40 7.47
N GLY A 538 -0.35 -3.78 6.21
CA GLY A 538 -1.30 -3.09 5.34
C GLY A 538 -2.75 -3.29 5.76
N SER A 539 -3.08 -4.49 6.25
CA SER A 539 -4.46 -4.85 6.62
C SER A 539 -4.99 -4.02 7.79
N ILE A 540 -4.21 -3.91 8.89
CA ILE A 540 -4.60 -3.14 10.07
C ILE A 540 -4.68 -1.63 9.77
N THR A 541 -3.69 -1.09 9.05
CA THR A 541 -3.68 0.32 8.63
C THR A 541 -4.89 0.64 7.75
N SER A 542 -5.20 -0.20 6.76
CA SER A 542 -6.36 0.02 5.90
C SER A 542 -7.65 -0.03 6.69
N ARG A 543 -7.77 -0.95 7.67
CA ARG A 543 -9.01 -1.14 8.43
C ARG A 543 -9.30 0.07 9.32
N ILE A 544 -8.30 0.58 10.04
CA ILE A 544 -8.45 1.80 10.85
C ILE A 544 -8.74 3.01 9.96
N LYS A 545 -7.99 3.21 8.86
CA LYS A 545 -8.28 4.31 7.91
C LYS A 545 -9.71 4.28 7.38
N THR A 546 -10.24 3.09 7.07
CA THR A 546 -11.61 2.95 6.57
C THR A 546 -12.64 3.28 7.64
N ILE A 547 -12.42 2.93 8.91
CA ILE A 547 -13.33 3.29 10.01
C ILE A 547 -13.46 4.81 10.10
N PHE A 548 -12.33 5.51 10.23
CA PHE A 548 -12.31 6.97 10.37
C PHE A 548 -12.83 7.66 9.12
N LYS A 549 -12.36 7.27 7.93
CA LYS A 549 -12.84 7.87 6.68
C LYS A 549 -14.35 7.74 6.51
N ARG A 550 -14.94 6.62 6.93
CA ARG A 550 -16.39 6.39 6.87
C ARG A 550 -17.15 7.27 7.85
N LEU A 551 -16.63 7.48 9.06
CA LEU A 551 -17.36 8.15 10.15
C LEU A 551 -17.10 9.67 10.21
N THR A 552 -15.96 10.14 9.72
CA THR A 552 -15.57 11.56 9.79
C THR A 552 -15.12 12.15 8.46
N GLY A 553 -15.05 11.35 7.38
CA GLY A 553 -14.46 11.78 6.11
C GLY A 553 -12.92 11.82 6.10
N VAL A 554 -12.28 11.76 7.27
CA VAL A 554 -10.82 11.87 7.44
C VAL A 554 -10.18 10.50 7.64
N ALA A 555 -9.11 10.21 6.90
CA ALA A 555 -8.41 8.93 7.02
C ALA A 555 -7.28 8.97 8.07
N VAL A 556 -7.53 8.40 9.25
CA VAL A 556 -6.53 8.30 10.32
C VAL A 556 -5.72 7.00 10.22
N ASN A 557 -4.39 7.10 10.31
CA ASN A 557 -3.48 5.96 10.38
C ASN A 557 -3.23 5.58 11.86
N PRO A 558 -3.12 4.28 12.22
CA PRO A 558 -2.74 3.86 13.57
C PRO A 558 -1.57 4.64 14.18
N HIS A 559 -0.53 4.98 13.41
CA HIS A 559 0.62 5.75 13.91
C HIS A 559 0.26 7.16 14.40
N LEU A 560 -0.83 7.74 13.91
CA LEU A 560 -1.26 9.08 14.32
C LEU A 560 -1.86 9.10 15.73
N PHE A 561 -2.38 7.98 16.23
CA PHE A 561 -2.97 7.89 17.58
C PHE A 561 -1.97 8.33 18.65
N ARG A 562 -0.71 7.89 18.54
CA ARG A 562 0.40 8.29 19.41
C ARG A 562 0.58 9.80 19.47
N ALA A 563 0.52 10.43 18.31
CA ALA A 563 0.75 11.85 18.18
C ALA A 563 -0.45 12.67 18.68
N ILE A 564 -1.68 12.20 18.42
CA ILE A 564 -2.93 12.80 18.91
C ILE A 564 -3.01 12.68 20.43
N PHE A 565 -2.79 11.49 20.99
CA PHE A 565 -2.80 11.25 22.44
C PHE A 565 -1.81 12.13 23.19
N ARG A 566 -0.59 12.28 22.67
CA ARG A 566 0.42 13.14 23.30
C ARG A 566 0.09 14.63 23.19
N THR A 567 -0.56 15.03 22.11
CA THR A 567 -1.04 16.40 21.97
C THR A 567 -2.16 16.66 22.99
N HIS A 568 -3.05 15.70 23.20
CA HIS A 568 -4.07 15.75 24.24
C HIS A 568 -3.46 15.85 25.64
N LEU A 569 -2.54 14.95 26.03
CA LEU A 569 -1.85 14.99 27.34
C LEU A 569 -1.21 16.35 27.64
N LYS A 570 -0.56 16.96 26.65
CA LYS A 570 0.07 18.27 26.83
C LYS A 570 -0.95 19.41 26.93
N ASN A 571 -2.07 19.30 26.23
CA ASN A 571 -3.13 20.30 26.26
C ASN A 571 -3.97 20.23 27.54
N THR A 572 -4.09 19.05 28.15
CA THR A 572 -4.76 18.85 29.44
C THR A 572 -3.87 19.15 30.65
N GLY A 573 -2.60 19.54 30.42
CA GLY A 573 -1.66 19.89 31.49
C GLY A 573 -1.10 18.70 32.27
N ALA A 574 -1.04 17.51 31.66
CA ALA A 574 -0.47 16.32 32.29
C ALA A 574 0.96 16.58 32.79
N SER A 575 1.27 16.09 33.99
CA SER A 575 2.57 16.20 34.63
C SER A 575 3.68 15.52 33.82
N ILE A 576 4.94 15.87 34.12
CA ILE A 576 6.11 15.24 33.48
C ILE A 576 6.10 13.73 33.74
N ALA A 577 5.78 13.30 34.95
CA ALA A 577 5.72 11.88 35.33
C ALA A 577 4.66 11.10 34.52
N GLU A 578 3.48 11.69 34.28
CA GLU A 578 2.45 11.06 33.43
C GLU A 578 2.89 10.98 31.97
N GLN A 579 3.56 12.02 31.46
CA GLN A 579 4.09 12.03 30.09
C GLN A 579 5.23 11.01 29.90
N GLU A 580 6.08 10.83 30.90
CA GLU A 580 7.15 9.82 30.94
C GLU A 580 6.58 8.40 31.04
N SER A 581 5.61 8.16 31.92
CA SER A 581 4.91 6.88 32.04
C SER A 581 4.21 6.49 30.73
N ALA A 582 3.52 7.44 30.08
CA ALA A 582 2.94 7.22 28.77
C ALA A 582 4.00 6.92 27.70
N ALA A 583 5.15 7.58 27.73
CA ALA A 583 6.26 7.31 26.81
C ALA A 583 6.87 5.92 27.02
N TYR A 584 7.01 5.49 28.28
CA TYR A 584 7.46 4.17 28.67
C TYR A 584 6.51 3.08 28.18
N TRP A 585 5.20 3.25 28.42
CA TRP A 585 4.16 2.36 27.88
C TRP A 585 4.26 2.22 26.36
N MET A 586 4.44 3.36 25.68
CA MET A 586 4.61 3.43 24.23
C MET A 586 5.94 2.83 23.75
N LYS A 587 6.89 2.46 24.61
CA LYS A 587 8.22 1.97 24.21
C LYS A 587 8.96 2.97 23.31
N HIS A 588 8.89 4.25 23.67
CA HIS A 588 9.66 5.33 23.07
C HIS A 588 10.94 5.59 23.88
N ASP A 589 12.03 5.92 23.20
CA ASP A 589 13.16 6.62 23.82
C ASP A 589 12.73 8.07 24.12
N ILE A 590 12.98 8.55 25.35
CA ILE A 590 12.53 9.85 25.88
C ILE A 590 12.89 11.01 24.94
N ARG A 591 14.10 10.99 24.36
CA ARG A 591 14.55 12.02 23.39
C ARG A 591 13.77 12.00 22.08
N THR A 592 13.49 10.82 21.54
CA THR A 592 12.60 10.65 20.37
C THR A 592 11.18 11.09 20.72
N ALA A 593 10.79 10.87 21.96
CA ALA A 593 9.50 11.25 22.50
C ALA A 593 9.32 12.78 22.56
N GLU A 594 10.36 13.54 22.87
CA GLU A 594 10.31 15.01 22.87
C GLU A 594 10.36 15.61 21.46
N ALA A 595 11.10 14.98 20.52
CA ALA A 595 11.36 15.50 19.19
C ALA A 595 10.27 15.23 18.14
N ASP A 596 9.68 14.02 18.09
CA ASP A 596 8.88 13.57 16.93
C ASP A 596 7.38 13.92 16.99
N TYR A 597 6.87 14.39 18.13
CA TYR A 597 5.44 14.51 18.35
C TYR A 597 5.07 15.83 19.02
N THR A 598 5.09 16.91 18.24
CA THR A 598 4.42 18.15 18.64
C THR A 598 3.56 18.70 17.51
N PHE A 599 2.24 18.71 17.74
CA PHE A 599 1.27 19.44 16.93
C PHE A 599 0.75 20.71 17.63
N GLN A 600 1.41 21.14 18.70
CA GLN A 600 1.06 22.38 19.39
C GLN A 600 1.48 23.60 18.58
N GLU A 601 0.59 24.58 18.51
CA GLU A 601 0.87 25.90 17.97
C GLU A 601 1.90 26.64 18.82
N ARG A 602 2.66 27.54 18.18
CA ARG A 602 3.70 28.33 18.86
C ARG A 602 3.15 29.03 20.10
N ASP A 603 1.95 29.59 20.01
CA ASP A 603 1.34 30.37 21.08
C ASP A 603 0.96 29.50 22.30
N VAL A 604 0.57 28.24 22.09
CA VAL A 604 0.28 27.28 23.17
C VAL A 604 1.57 26.84 23.88
N LYS A 605 2.68 26.69 23.14
CA LYS A 605 3.99 26.38 23.74
C LYS A 605 4.57 27.54 24.56
N LEU A 606 4.23 28.78 24.20
CA LEU A 606 4.72 29.99 24.87
C LEU A 606 3.88 30.37 26.10
N ARG A 607 2.61 29.93 26.17
CA ARG A 607 1.67 30.29 27.24
C ARG A 607 2.18 29.94 28.65
N PRO A 608 2.78 28.76 28.92
CA PRO A 608 3.33 28.46 30.24
C PRO A 608 4.50 29.38 30.63
N ALA A 609 5.34 29.79 29.66
CA ALA A 609 6.42 30.74 29.91
C ALA A 609 5.88 32.14 30.22
N ILE A 610 4.81 32.57 29.54
CA ILE A 610 4.14 33.84 29.81
C ILE A 610 3.45 33.81 31.19
N GLU A 611 2.81 32.70 31.57
CA GLU A 611 2.20 32.51 32.89
C GLU A 611 3.23 32.38 34.02
N LEU A 612 4.40 31.80 33.74
CA LEU A 612 5.54 31.78 34.66
C LEU A 612 6.12 33.19 34.84
N MET A 613 6.33 33.94 33.77
CA MET A 613 6.79 35.34 33.83
C MET A 613 5.79 36.24 34.56
N LYS A 614 4.48 36.04 34.36
CA LYS A 614 3.44 36.75 35.11
C LYS A 614 3.49 36.43 36.61
N ARG A 615 3.75 35.19 36.99
CA ARG A 615 3.91 34.79 38.39
C ARG A 615 5.19 35.37 39.02
N LEU A 616 6.30 35.34 38.30
CA LEU A 616 7.59 35.89 38.76
C LEU A 616 7.57 37.41 38.87
N ASN A 617 6.78 38.11 38.06
CA ASN A 617 6.62 39.57 38.12
C ASN A 617 5.52 40.03 39.09
N GLN A 618 4.86 39.11 39.79
CA GLN A 618 3.85 39.39 40.83
C GLN A 618 4.36 39.04 42.25
N GLN A 619 5.60 38.57 42.35
CA GLN A 619 6.43 38.65 43.57
C GLN A 619 7.23 39.95 43.52
#